data_AF-A0A2V9G0G2-F1
#
_entry.id   AF-A0A2V9G0G2-F1
#
_cell.length_a   1.000
_cell.length_b   1.000
_cell.length_c   1.000
_cell.angle_alpha   90.00
_cell.angle_beta   90.00
_cell.angle_gamma   90.00
#
_symmetry.space_group_name_H-M   'P 1'
#
loop_
_entity.id
_entity.type
_entity.pdbx_description
1 polymer ?
#
loop_
_entity_poly.entity_id
_entity_poly.type
_entity_poly.pdbx_seq_one_letter_code
_entity_poly.pdbx_strand_id
1 'polypeptide(L)'
;MASECGRIRSQRGADMKTLHFLPILFIVLGTSAAAQKQAQKHLPYTAIHDPQFIPALSATFLHDPDRVIGIVSGRATKAYPAAILSQHGLVEDQSPSGPIAITW
;
A
#
# COMPACT_ATOMS: atom_id res chain seq x y z
N MET A 1 -54.98 -68.37 -5.64
CA MET A 1 -55.10 -67.51 -4.45
C MET A 1 -54.73 -66.09 -4.89
N ALA A 2 -55.74 -65.20 -4.93
CA ALA A 2 -55.76 -63.74 -5.18
C ALA A 2 -54.97 -63.18 -6.39
N SER A 3 -55.59 -62.66 -7.45
CA SER A 3 -56.45 -61.47 -7.57
C SER A 3 -55.74 -60.14 -7.31
N GLU A 4 -55.28 -59.53 -8.41
CA GLU A 4 -55.56 -58.15 -8.88
C GLU A 4 -55.82 -57.03 -7.86
N CYS A 5 -54.98 -55.99 -7.88
CA CYS A 5 -55.30 -54.57 -7.63
C CYS A 5 -53.97 -53.79 -7.79
N GLY A 6 -53.74 -52.78 -8.62
CA GLY A 6 -54.60 -51.76 -9.20
C GLY A 6 -53.95 -50.40 -8.91
N ARG A 7 -53.63 -49.62 -9.97
CA ARG A 7 -53.42 -48.15 -9.99
C ARG A 7 -52.25 -47.59 -9.13
N ILE A 8 -51.39 -46.70 -9.61
CA ILE A 8 -51.69 -45.33 -10.03
C ILE A 8 -50.66 -44.84 -11.08
N ARG A 9 -51.20 -44.17 -12.09
CA ARG A 9 -50.54 -43.34 -13.10
C ARG A 9 -50.46 -41.90 -12.60
N SER A 10 -49.32 -41.21 -12.71
CA SER A 10 -49.23 -39.78 -13.10
C SER A 10 -47.76 -39.33 -13.13
N GLN A 11 -47.09 -39.34 -14.29
CA GLN A 11 -46.90 -38.21 -15.22
C GLN A 11 -45.81 -37.17 -14.85
N ARG A 12 -45.03 -36.81 -15.89
CA ARG A 12 -44.14 -35.64 -16.11
C ARG A 12 -42.68 -35.85 -15.70
N GLY A 13 -41.68 -35.67 -16.56
CA GLY A 13 -41.59 -35.27 -17.98
C GLY A 13 -40.25 -35.80 -18.52
N ALA A 14 -40.21 -36.27 -19.77
CA ALA A 14 -39.69 -35.49 -20.90
C ALA A 14 -38.29 -34.93 -20.58
N ASP A 15 -37.23 -35.69 -20.88
CA ASP A 15 -36.53 -35.62 -22.17
C ASP A 15 -35.83 -34.27 -22.37
N MET A 16 -34.50 -34.25 -22.26
CA MET A 16 -33.70 -33.64 -23.31
C MET A 16 -32.26 -34.15 -23.28
N LYS A 17 -31.99 -34.97 -24.27
CA LYS A 17 -30.71 -35.29 -24.90
C LYS A 17 -29.74 -34.09 -25.05
N THR A 18 -28.45 -34.46 -25.11
CA THR A 18 -27.36 -33.80 -25.87
C THR A 18 -26.47 -32.79 -25.12
N LEU A 19 -25.43 -33.33 -24.51
CA LEU A 19 -24.00 -33.06 -24.78
C LEU A 19 -23.63 -31.71 -25.43
N HIS A 20 -23.12 -30.77 -24.63
CA HIS A 20 -22.39 -29.58 -25.11
C HIS A 20 -20.98 -29.53 -24.47
N PHE A 21 -19.98 -29.86 -25.28
CA PHE A 21 -18.56 -29.55 -25.03
C PHE A 21 -18.37 -28.02 -25.06
N LEU A 22 -18.15 -27.40 -23.89
CA LEU A 22 -17.74 -25.99 -23.79
C LEU A 22 -16.21 -25.91 -23.95
N PRO A 23 -15.68 -25.18 -24.96
CA PRO A 23 -14.24 -25.04 -25.13
C PRO A 23 -13.66 -24.10 -24.06
N ILE A 24 -12.56 -24.55 -23.46
CA ILE A 24 -11.74 -23.79 -22.51
C ILE A 24 -11.22 -22.53 -23.22
N LEU A 25 -11.72 -21.37 -22.83
CA LEU A 25 -11.24 -20.06 -23.26
C LEU A 25 -9.87 -19.80 -22.64
N PHE A 26 -8.80 -19.98 -23.42
CA PHE A 26 -7.45 -19.54 -23.07
C PHE A 26 -7.41 -18.00 -22.99
N ILE A 27 -7.52 -17.45 -21.77
CA ILE A 27 -7.21 -16.05 -21.52
C ILE A 27 -5.70 -15.90 -21.55
N VAL A 28 -5.17 -15.34 -22.65
CA VAL A 28 -3.79 -14.85 -22.72
C VAL A 28 -3.67 -13.68 -21.75
N LEU A 29 -3.16 -13.93 -20.55
CA LEU A 29 -2.68 -12.89 -19.65
C LEU A 29 -1.44 -12.26 -20.30
N GLY A 30 -1.64 -11.14 -21.00
CA GLY A 30 -0.55 -10.35 -21.54
C GLY A 30 0.39 -9.89 -20.41
N THR A 31 1.57 -10.49 -20.33
CA THR A 31 2.67 -10.05 -19.46
C THR A 31 3.39 -8.88 -20.13
N SER A 32 2.73 -7.73 -20.19
CA SER A 32 3.42 -6.49 -20.56
C SER A 32 4.30 -6.05 -19.38
N ALA A 33 5.53 -6.56 -19.32
CA ALA A 33 6.60 -5.99 -18.52
C ALA A 33 7.11 -4.68 -19.17
N ALA A 34 6.20 -3.72 -19.41
CA ALA A 34 6.60 -2.34 -19.57
C ALA A 34 6.72 -1.80 -18.15
N ALA A 35 7.95 -1.64 -17.67
CA ALA A 35 8.22 -0.95 -16.41
C ALA A 35 7.43 0.37 -16.42
N GLN A 36 6.35 0.43 -15.64
CA GLN A 36 5.60 1.66 -15.44
C GLN A 36 6.51 2.60 -14.69
N LYS A 37 7.27 3.42 -15.43
CA LYS A 37 7.94 4.59 -14.89
C LYS A 37 6.83 5.59 -14.59
N GLN A 38 6.16 5.43 -13.45
CA GLN A 38 5.24 6.44 -12.95
C GLN A 38 6.04 7.73 -12.85
N ALA A 39 5.64 8.73 -13.63
CA ALA A 39 6.13 10.08 -13.45
C ALA A 39 5.67 10.52 -12.05
N GLN A 40 6.59 10.48 -11.08
CA GLN A 40 6.31 10.93 -9.73
C GLN A 40 5.76 12.35 -9.81
N LYS A 41 4.52 12.55 -9.35
CA LYS A 41 3.91 13.88 -9.30
C LYS A 41 4.77 14.73 -8.35
N HIS A 42 5.52 15.68 -8.91
CA HIS A 42 6.34 16.60 -8.12
C HIS A 42 5.38 17.44 -7.25
N LEU A 43 5.53 17.33 -5.94
CA LEU A 43 4.80 18.16 -4.98
C LEU A 43 5.34 19.60 -5.08
N PRO A 44 4.60 20.63 -4.66
CA PRO A 44 5.12 22.00 -4.66
C PRO A 44 6.28 22.22 -3.67
N TYR A 45 6.66 21.19 -2.92
CA TYR A 45 7.80 21.13 -2.01
C TYR A 45 8.71 19.94 -2.35
N THR A 46 9.97 20.06 -1.97
CA THR A 46 10.99 19.02 -2.17
C THR A 46 11.32 18.37 -0.84
N ALA A 47 11.17 17.04 -0.77
CA ALA A 47 11.55 16.26 0.40
C ALA A 47 13.08 16.30 0.62
N ILE A 48 13.51 16.11 1.87
CA ILE A 48 14.92 15.99 2.23
C ILE A 48 15.25 14.50 2.34
N HIS A 49 16.22 14.02 1.56
CA HIS A 49 16.55 12.59 1.48
C HIS A 49 17.87 12.20 2.19
N ASP A 50 18.72 13.19 2.49
CA ASP A 50 20.01 13.00 3.17
C ASP A 50 20.26 14.18 4.14
N PRO A 51 19.53 14.21 5.27
CA PRO A 51 19.58 15.34 6.18
C PRO A 51 20.95 15.49 6.84
N GLN A 52 21.49 16.70 6.80
CA GLN A 52 22.72 17.06 7.49
C GLN A 52 22.37 17.62 8.87
N PHE A 53 23.05 17.11 9.91
CA PHE A 53 22.85 17.54 11.28
C PHE A 53 23.99 18.42 11.77
N ILE A 54 23.63 19.43 12.54
CA ILE A 54 24.58 20.28 13.27
C ILE A 54 24.40 20.05 14.78
N PRO A 55 25.43 20.35 15.61
CA PRO A 55 25.25 20.38 17.05
C PRO A 55 24.15 21.36 17.47
N ALA A 56 23.40 21.04 18.53
CA ALA A 56 22.31 21.89 19.00
C ALA A 56 22.78 23.33 19.32
N LEU A 57 23.98 23.48 19.89
CA LEU A 57 24.58 24.79 20.19
C LEU A 57 24.90 25.62 18.93
N SER A 58 24.98 24.99 17.77
CA SER A 58 25.22 25.66 16.48
C SER A 58 23.94 26.05 15.76
N ALA A 59 22.77 25.61 16.25
CA ALA A 59 21.47 25.90 15.64
C ALA A 59 20.95 27.29 16.02
N THR A 60 21.69 28.34 15.65
CA THR A 60 21.39 29.74 15.99
C THR A 60 20.17 30.32 15.27
N PHE A 61 19.51 29.53 14.41
CA PHE A 61 18.27 29.91 13.71
C PHE A 61 17.00 29.48 14.46
N LEU A 62 17.14 28.72 15.55
CA LEU A 62 16.03 28.33 16.44
C LEU A 62 15.98 29.25 17.66
N HIS A 63 14.77 29.53 18.12
CA HIS A 63 14.48 30.29 19.32
C HIS A 63 13.66 29.45 20.31
N ASP A 64 13.64 29.83 21.59
CA ASP A 64 12.91 29.12 22.66
C ASP A 64 11.46 28.69 22.32
N PRO A 65 10.62 29.49 21.62
CA PRO A 65 9.27 29.06 21.26
C PRO A 65 9.19 28.12 20.05
N ASP A 66 10.28 27.93 19.29
CA ASP A 66 10.28 27.09 18.09
C ASP A 66 10.14 25.61 18.48
N ARG A 67 9.28 24.89 17.75
CA ARG A 67 9.04 23.48 18.01
C ARG A 67 10.02 22.60 17.25
N VAL A 68 10.44 21.53 17.91
CA VAL A 68 11.25 20.45 17.33
C VAL A 68 10.59 19.11 17.59
N ILE A 69 10.67 18.20 16.61
CA ILE A 69 10.39 16.78 16.84
C ILE A 69 11.71 16.12 17.23
N GLY A 70 11.80 15.57 18.44
CA GLY A 70 12.96 14.82 18.91
C GLY A 70 12.79 13.32 18.69
N ILE A 71 13.81 12.65 18.18
CA ILE A 71 13.87 11.19 18.10
C ILE A 71 15.07 10.70 18.90
N VAL A 72 14.83 9.77 19.81
CA VAL A 72 15.85 9.08 20.60
C VAL A 72 15.77 7.59 20.30
N SER A 73 16.86 7.02 19.76
CA SER A 73 16.98 5.59 19.49
C SER A 73 18.36 5.09 19.90
N GLY A 74 18.41 4.33 21.00
CA GLY A 74 19.66 3.88 21.61
C GLY A 74 20.54 5.06 22.02
N ARG A 75 21.72 5.18 21.40
CA ARG A 75 22.66 6.30 21.62
C ARG A 75 22.48 7.47 20.65
N ALA A 76 21.61 7.33 19.65
CA ALA A 76 21.33 8.40 18.70
C ALA A 76 20.21 9.30 19.22
N THR A 77 20.49 10.60 19.27
CA THR A 77 19.49 11.64 19.54
C THR A 77 19.54 12.64 18.38
N LYS A 78 18.42 12.82 17.69
CA LYS A 78 18.27 13.75 16.55
C LYS A 78 17.07 14.66 16.79
N ALA A 79 17.15 15.90 16.31
CA ALA A 79 16.07 16.87 16.40
C ALA A 79 15.73 17.43 15.01
N TYR A 80 14.44 17.53 14.73
CA TYR A 80 13.90 17.98 13.44
C TYR A 80 13.02 19.22 13.67
N PRO A 81 13.48 20.42 13.30
CA PRO A 81 12.69 21.63 13.44
C PRO A 81 11.38 21.58 12.67
N ALA A 82 10.26 21.88 13.34
CA ALA A 82 8.93 21.90 12.73
C ALA A 82 8.85 22.89 11.57
N ALA A 83 9.58 24.01 11.65
CA ALA A 83 9.63 25.01 10.58
C ALA A 83 10.26 24.45 9.28
N ILE A 84 11.35 23.68 9.40
CA ILE A 84 12.00 23.03 8.24
C ILE A 84 11.10 21.93 7.70
N LEU A 85 10.49 21.11 8.57
CA LEU A 85 9.54 20.08 8.17
C LEU A 85 8.32 20.68 7.44
N SER A 86 7.80 21.82 7.89
CA SER A 86 6.68 22.50 7.24
C SER A 86 7.01 23.01 5.84
N GLN A 87 8.28 23.33 5.56
CA GLN A 87 8.75 23.77 4.24
C GLN A 87 8.94 22.60 3.27
N HIS A 88 9.44 21.46 3.77
CA HIS A 88 9.86 20.33 2.94
C HIS A 88 8.84 19.17 2.93
N GLY A 89 7.89 19.14 3.86
CA GLY A 89 6.82 18.15 4.01
C GLY A 89 7.28 16.75 4.48
N LEU A 90 8.50 16.35 4.13
CA LEU A 90 9.07 15.04 4.40
C LEU A 90 10.59 15.13 4.57
N VAL A 91 11.10 14.52 5.63
CA VAL A 91 12.52 14.17 5.79
C VAL A 91 12.63 12.65 5.87
N GLU A 92 13.44 12.07 5.00
CA GLU A 92 13.84 10.67 5.04
C GLU A 92 15.23 10.60 5.68
N ASP A 93 15.36 9.91 6.80
CA ASP A 93 16.59 9.78 7.56
C ASP A 93 16.90 8.30 7.85
N GLN A 94 18.17 8.02 8.17
CA GLN A 94 18.62 6.73 8.66
C GLN A 94 18.81 6.77 10.18
N SER A 95 18.02 5.98 10.89
CA SER A 95 18.21 5.73 12.33
C SER A 95 19.03 4.45 12.55
N PRO A 96 19.64 4.25 13.73
CA PRO A 96 20.31 2.98 14.05
C PRO A 96 19.40 1.74 13.93
N SER A 97 18.09 1.92 14.09
CA SER A 97 17.06 0.87 13.99
C SER A 97 16.53 0.65 12.57
N GLY A 98 16.95 1.46 11.60
CA GLY A 98 16.48 1.41 10.21
C GLY A 98 16.00 2.76 9.67
N PRO A 99 15.46 2.77 8.44
CA PRO A 99 14.99 4.00 7.79
C PRO A 99 13.77 4.58 8.51
N ILE A 100 13.72 5.91 8.59
CA ILE A 100 12.60 6.65 9.19
C ILE A 100 12.14 7.78 8.26
N ALA A 101 10.85 8.06 8.28
CA ALA A 101 10.22 9.19 7.62
C ALA A 101 9.62 10.12 8.68
N ILE A 102 10.01 11.40 8.66
CA ILE A 102 9.55 12.42 9.62
C ILE A 102 8.70 13.44 8.87
N THR A 103 7.55 13.77 9.44
CA THR A 103 6.59 14.76 8.91
C THR A 103 5.96 15.55 10.06
N TRP A 104 5.27 16.66 9.75
CA TRP A 104 4.68 17.62 10.70
C TRP A 104 3.25 18.00 10.31
#